data_AF-A0A4R8DNX5-F1
#
_entry.id   AF-A0A4R8DNX5-F1
#
_cell.length_a   1.000
_cell.length_b   1.000
_cell.length_c   1.000
_cell.angle_alpha   90.00
_cell.angle_beta   90.00
_cell.angle_gamma   90.00
#
_symmetry.space_group_name_H-M   'P 1'
#
loop_
_entity.id
_entity.type
_entity.pdbx_description
1 polymer ?
#
loop_
_entity_poly.entity_id
_entity_poly.type
_entity_poly.pdbx_seq_one_letter_code
_entity_poly.pdbx_strand_id
1 'polypeptide(L)'
;MEPTPTLYDWAGGEAAFQNLFRRFYDKVLQDDLLGPVFRNMSPDHPTHVAHFVAEVFGGPKRYTQDDGGSHAIMIAHHIGKMLDDTKRKRWIQLLLDTADDNGLPADPEFRSALVGYLEWGTRIAVINSQLTENPLNDTDPMPKWGWGETKGPYRP
;
A
#
# COMPACT_ATOMS: atom_id res chain seq x y z
N MET A 1 -24.91 -14.45 -13.59
CA MET A 1 -24.34 -13.58 -12.54
C MET A 1 -23.11 -12.95 -13.14
N GLU A 2 -22.97 -11.63 -13.07
CA GLU A 2 -21.73 -10.99 -13.49
C GLU A 2 -20.59 -11.40 -12.56
N PRO A 3 -19.35 -11.53 -13.07
CA PRO A 3 -18.20 -11.83 -12.23
C PRO A 3 -17.96 -10.70 -11.22
N THR A 4 -17.56 -11.07 -10.01
CA THR A 4 -17.16 -10.09 -8.99
C THR A 4 -15.95 -9.29 -9.51
N PRO A 5 -16.01 -7.94 -9.53
CA PRO A 5 -14.91 -7.12 -10.02
C PRO A 5 -13.69 -7.23 -9.10
N THR A 6 -12.51 -6.83 -9.58
CA THR A 6 -11.35 -6.67 -8.70
C THR A 6 -11.53 -5.46 -7.78
N LEU A 7 -10.76 -5.39 -6.69
CA LEU A 7 -10.75 -4.18 -5.85
C LEU A 7 -10.25 -2.97 -6.64
N TYR A 8 -9.31 -3.18 -7.57
CA TYR A 8 -8.82 -2.14 -8.46
C TYR A 8 -9.93 -1.57 -9.35
N ASP A 9 -10.71 -2.43 -10.00
CA ASP A 9 -11.81 -2.00 -10.88
C ASP A 9 -12.91 -1.30 -10.06
N TRP A 10 -13.25 -1.85 -8.89
CA TRP A 10 -14.26 -1.27 -8.01
C TRP A 10 -13.87 0.10 -7.46
N ALA A 11 -12.59 0.30 -7.15
CA ALA A 11 -12.07 1.58 -6.68
C ALA A 11 -12.06 2.68 -7.75
N GLY A 12 -12.27 2.35 -9.04
CA GLY A 12 -12.22 3.29 -10.16
C GLY A 12 -10.92 3.24 -10.98
N GLY A 13 -10.13 2.17 -10.83
CA GLY A 13 -8.94 1.90 -11.63
C GLY A 13 -7.80 2.90 -11.45
N GLU A 14 -6.91 2.98 -12.44
CA GLU A 14 -5.63 3.70 -12.39
C GLU A 14 -5.76 5.13 -11.87
N ALA A 15 -6.71 5.89 -12.43
CA ALA A 15 -6.91 7.29 -12.06
C ALA A 15 -7.25 7.47 -10.58
N ALA A 16 -8.00 6.53 -9.99
CA ALA A 16 -8.33 6.56 -8.57
C ALA A 16 -7.10 6.36 -7.69
N PHE A 17 -6.24 5.38 -7.99
CA PHE A 17 -5.02 5.11 -7.22
C PHE A 17 -3.98 6.23 -7.37
N GLN A 18 -3.78 6.74 -8.58
CA GLN A 18 -2.88 7.87 -8.83
C GLN A 18 -3.32 9.11 -8.05
N ASN A 19 -4.61 9.45 -8.10
CA ASN A 19 -5.14 10.58 -7.34
C ASN A 19 -5.11 10.35 -5.82
N LEU A 20 -5.38 9.12 -5.37
CA LEU A 20 -5.29 8.72 -3.97
C LEU A 20 -3.90 8.96 -3.40
N PHE A 21 -2.88 8.33 -3.99
CA PHE A 21 -1.53 8.39 -3.44
C PHE A 21 -0.87 9.74 -3.61
N ARG A 22 -1.15 10.46 -4.71
CA ARG A 22 -0.69 11.86 -4.85
C ARG A 22 -1.18 12.72 -3.69
N ARG A 23 -2.50 12.75 -3.45
CA ARG A 23 -3.09 13.57 -2.37
C ARG A 23 -2.72 13.06 -0.98
N PHE A 24 -2.56 11.75 -0.83
CA PHE A 24 -2.13 11.16 0.42
C PHE A 24 -0.74 11.65 0.79
N TYR A 25 0.21 11.60 -0.15
CA TYR A 25 1.57 12.07 0.11
C TYR A 25 1.66 13.60 0.27
N ASP A 26 0.79 14.38 -0.37
CA ASP A 26 0.63 15.83 -0.08
C ASP A 26 0.29 16.08 1.40
N LYS A 27 -0.56 15.23 2.00
CA LYS A 27 -0.90 15.29 3.44
C LYS A 27 0.22 14.74 4.32
N VAL A 28 0.84 13.62 3.94
CA VAL A 28 1.94 13.01 4.71
C VAL A 28 3.11 13.97 4.88
N LEU A 29 3.47 14.73 3.84
CA LEU A 29 4.54 15.72 3.92
C LEU A 29 4.25 16.88 4.90
N GLN A 30 2.96 17.16 5.17
CA GLN A 30 2.52 18.18 6.12
C GLN A 30 2.29 17.63 7.53
N ASP A 31 2.37 16.31 7.72
CA ASP A 31 2.14 15.68 9.01
C ASP A 31 3.39 15.75 9.90
N ASP A 32 3.25 16.22 11.14
CA ASP A 32 4.40 16.37 12.05
C ASP A 32 5.11 15.05 12.37
N LEU A 33 4.38 13.92 12.38
CA LEU A 33 4.92 12.61 12.72
C LEU A 33 5.52 11.90 11.51
N LEU A 34 4.85 11.95 10.36
CA LEU A 34 5.25 11.24 9.15
C LEU A 34 6.08 12.08 8.19
N GLY A 35 5.90 13.40 8.16
CA GLY A 35 6.66 14.31 7.31
C GLY A 35 8.17 14.08 7.41
N PRO A 36 8.78 13.96 8.61
CA PRO A 36 10.18 13.61 8.74
C PRO A 36 10.58 12.27 8.09
N VAL A 37 9.71 11.27 8.07
CA VAL A 37 9.98 9.97 7.44
C VAL A 37 10.06 10.10 5.91
N PHE A 38 9.20 10.95 5.33
CA PHE A 38 9.01 11.06 3.88
C PHE A 38 9.66 12.29 3.23
N ARG A 39 10.21 13.24 4.00
CA ARG A 39 10.76 14.52 3.49
C ARG A 39 11.81 14.40 2.38
N ASN A 40 12.48 13.25 2.30
CA ASN A 40 13.53 12.97 1.31
C ASN A 40 13.09 11.91 0.27
N MET A 41 11.79 11.60 0.18
CA MET A 41 11.29 10.65 -0.81
C MET A 41 11.47 11.21 -2.23
N SER A 42 11.62 10.32 -3.22
CA SER A 42 11.61 10.71 -4.63
C SER A 42 10.28 11.37 -4.99
N PRO A 43 10.25 12.37 -5.89
CA PRO A 43 9.01 12.88 -6.49
C PRO A 43 8.14 11.78 -7.12
N ASP A 44 8.75 10.69 -7.59
CA ASP A 44 8.04 9.56 -8.22
C ASP A 44 7.45 8.57 -7.19
N HIS A 45 7.74 8.76 -5.90
CA HIS A 45 7.29 7.85 -4.84
C HIS A 45 5.77 7.64 -4.81
N PRO A 46 4.91 8.67 -4.93
CA PRO A 46 3.46 8.48 -5.00
C PRO A 46 3.03 7.60 -6.18
N THR A 47 3.65 7.75 -7.34
CA THR A 47 3.36 6.98 -8.56
C THR A 47 3.71 5.51 -8.36
N HIS A 48 4.91 5.21 -7.87
CA HIS A 48 5.32 3.82 -7.61
C HIS A 48 4.44 3.13 -6.58
N VAL A 49 4.01 3.84 -5.54
CA VAL A 49 3.09 3.30 -4.53
C VAL A 49 1.71 3.06 -5.14
N ALA A 50 1.21 3.97 -5.99
CA ALA A 50 -0.04 3.78 -6.71
C ALA A 50 -0.01 2.53 -7.59
N HIS A 51 1.04 2.37 -8.41
CA HIS A 51 1.23 1.18 -9.24
C HIS A 51 1.34 -0.10 -8.41
N PHE A 52 2.11 -0.07 -7.30
CA PHE A 52 2.28 -1.24 -6.43
C PHE A 52 0.94 -1.69 -5.85
N VAL A 53 0.19 -0.78 -5.22
CA VAL A 53 -1.08 -1.13 -4.57
C VAL A 53 -2.14 -1.50 -5.61
N ALA A 54 -2.20 -0.81 -6.75
CA ALA A 54 -3.10 -1.15 -7.84
C ALA A 54 -2.85 -2.57 -8.35
N GLU A 55 -1.60 -2.97 -8.56
CA GLU A 55 -1.24 -4.33 -8.99
C GLU A 55 -1.64 -5.38 -7.94
N VAL A 56 -1.41 -5.10 -6.64
CA VAL A 56 -1.84 -5.98 -5.54
C VAL A 56 -3.36 -6.17 -5.53
N PHE A 57 -4.12 -5.13 -5.89
CA PHE A 57 -5.58 -5.10 -5.89
C PHE A 57 -6.21 -5.71 -7.16
N GLY A 58 -5.38 -6.31 -8.02
CA GLY A 58 -5.81 -6.98 -9.25
C GLY A 58 -5.73 -6.12 -10.52
N GLY A 59 -5.11 -4.94 -10.44
CA GLY A 59 -4.88 -4.07 -11.57
C GLY A 59 -3.76 -4.53 -12.51
N PRO A 60 -3.46 -3.72 -13.55
CA PRO A 60 -2.36 -4.00 -14.48
C PRO A 60 -0.99 -4.04 -13.80
N LYS A 61 -0.04 -4.75 -14.40
CA LYS A 61 1.31 -4.97 -13.86
C LYS A 61 2.26 -3.78 -14.03
N ARG A 62 1.80 -2.56 -13.74
CA ARG A 62 2.59 -1.34 -13.92
C ARG A 62 3.83 -1.34 -13.03
N TYR A 63 3.70 -1.75 -11.77
CA TYR A 63 4.81 -1.76 -10.84
C TYR A 63 5.89 -2.76 -11.26
N THR A 64 5.49 -4.00 -11.57
CA THR A 64 6.48 -5.03 -11.91
C THR A 64 7.02 -4.95 -13.34
N GLN A 65 6.23 -4.45 -14.31
CA GLN A 65 6.66 -4.42 -15.72
C GLN A 65 7.20 -3.05 -16.15
N ASP A 66 6.58 -1.96 -15.72
CA ASP A 66 6.94 -0.62 -16.20
C ASP A 66 7.95 0.06 -15.26
N ASP A 67 7.72 -0.03 -13.94
CA ASP A 67 8.63 0.56 -12.94
C ASP A 67 9.85 -0.35 -12.64
N GLY A 68 9.83 -1.60 -13.10
CA GLY A 68 10.85 -2.60 -12.80
C GLY A 68 10.90 -3.02 -11.32
N GLY A 69 9.81 -2.82 -10.60
CA GLY A 69 9.67 -3.15 -9.19
C GLY A 69 9.48 -4.65 -8.91
N SER A 70 9.61 -5.02 -7.65
CA SER A 70 9.30 -6.38 -7.16
C SER A 70 8.87 -6.32 -5.70
N HIS A 71 8.28 -7.41 -5.19
CA HIS A 71 7.95 -7.50 -3.76
C HIS A 71 9.22 -7.36 -2.90
N ALA A 72 10.31 -8.02 -3.31
CA ALA A 72 11.60 -7.90 -2.64
C ALA A 72 12.13 -6.46 -2.64
N ILE A 73 12.04 -5.74 -3.77
CA ILE A 73 12.46 -4.32 -3.86
C ILE A 73 11.61 -3.44 -2.95
N MET A 74 10.28 -3.64 -2.93
CA MET A 74 9.38 -2.91 -2.03
C MET A 74 9.76 -3.11 -0.56
N ILE A 75 10.05 -4.36 -0.15
CA ILE A 75 10.51 -4.66 1.21
C ILE A 75 11.89 -4.04 1.48
N ALA A 76 12.82 -4.08 0.52
CA ALA A 76 14.14 -3.46 0.66
C ALA A 76 14.05 -1.96 1.01
N HIS A 77 13.07 -1.23 0.47
CA HIS A 77 12.84 0.18 0.81
C HIS A 77 12.43 0.44 2.26
N HIS A 78 11.95 -0.58 2.97
CA HIS A 78 11.52 -0.49 4.37
C HIS A 78 12.60 -0.92 5.36
N ILE A 79 13.60 -1.69 4.94
CA ILE A 79 14.68 -2.21 5.80
C ILE A 79 15.40 -1.07 6.54
N GLY A 80 15.65 -1.27 7.84
CA GLY A 80 16.38 -0.32 8.70
C GLY A 80 15.67 1.03 8.95
N LYS A 81 14.40 1.19 8.56
CA LYS A 81 13.65 2.44 8.79
C LYS A 81 13.16 2.62 10.23
N MET A 82 13.24 1.59 11.07
CA MET A 82 12.84 1.61 12.49
C MET A 82 11.44 2.22 12.70
N LEU A 83 10.48 1.80 11.88
CA LEU A 83 9.11 2.27 11.98
C LEU A 83 8.44 1.68 13.23
N ASP A 84 7.53 2.42 13.84
CA ASP A 84 6.80 2.00 15.03
C ASP A 84 5.28 2.01 14.79
N ASP A 85 4.54 1.44 15.75
CA ASP A 85 3.09 1.30 15.66
C ASP A 85 2.35 2.65 15.69
N THR A 86 2.97 3.70 16.24
CA THR A 86 2.40 5.05 16.26
C THR A 86 2.41 5.64 14.85
N LYS A 87 3.56 5.58 14.17
CA LYS A 87 3.70 5.99 12.76
C LYS A 87 2.79 5.16 11.86
N ARG A 88 2.76 3.84 12.08
CA ARG A 88 1.90 2.91 11.34
C ARG A 88 0.42 3.32 11.39
N LYS A 89 -0.12 3.52 12.60
CA LYS A 89 -1.52 3.91 12.79
C LYS A 89 -1.83 5.27 12.18
N ARG A 90 -0.91 6.24 12.31
CA ARG A 90 -1.07 7.57 11.70
C ARG A 90 -1.10 7.48 10.17
N TRP A 91 -0.24 6.65 9.58
CA TRP A 91 -0.19 6.43 8.14
C TRP A 91 -1.50 5.82 7.62
N ILE A 92 -2.04 4.80 8.31
CA ILE A 92 -3.34 4.21 7.97
C ILE A 92 -4.45 5.26 8.05
N GLN A 93 -4.52 6.03 9.15
CA GLN A 93 -5.54 7.05 9.33
C GLN A 93 -5.53 8.06 8.18
N LEU A 94 -4.36 8.62 7.85
CA LEU A 94 -4.24 9.60 6.77
C LEU A 94 -4.63 9.02 5.41
N LEU A 95 -4.33 7.75 5.14
CA LEU A 95 -4.71 7.13 3.88
C LEU A 95 -6.22 6.90 3.80
N LEU A 96 -6.86 6.47 4.89
CA LEU A 96 -8.31 6.32 4.98
C LEU A 96 -9.03 7.66 4.84
N ASP A 97 -8.58 8.70 5.54
CA ASP A 97 -9.12 10.06 5.39
C ASP A 97 -8.98 10.56 3.94
N THR A 98 -7.87 10.20 3.27
CA THR A 98 -7.64 10.57 1.87
C THR A 98 -8.51 9.76 0.91
N ALA A 99 -8.84 8.52 1.24
CA ALA A 99 -9.81 7.74 0.48
C ALA A 99 -11.20 8.39 0.54
N ASP A 100 -11.61 8.87 1.71
CA ASP A 100 -12.88 9.58 1.90
C ASP A 100 -12.94 10.89 1.13
N ASP A 101 -11.92 11.74 1.28
CA ASP A 101 -11.84 13.02 0.56
C ASP A 101 -11.85 12.86 -0.97
N ASN A 102 -11.37 11.73 -1.46
CA ASN A 102 -11.32 11.41 -2.89
C ASN A 102 -12.56 10.69 -3.41
N GLY A 103 -13.53 10.39 -2.54
CA GLY A 103 -14.75 9.69 -2.93
C GLY A 103 -14.51 8.25 -3.37
N LEU A 104 -13.51 7.56 -2.80
CA LEU A 104 -13.40 6.11 -3.00
C LEU A 104 -14.65 5.41 -2.46
N PRO A 105 -15.02 4.23 -3.03
CA PRO A 105 -16.22 3.50 -2.62
C PRO A 105 -16.31 3.37 -1.10
N ALA A 106 -17.47 3.70 -0.53
CA ALA A 106 -17.72 3.70 0.91
C ALA A 106 -18.61 2.53 1.37
N ASP A 107 -18.89 1.58 0.48
CA ASP A 107 -19.64 0.38 0.83
C ASP A 107 -18.87 -0.48 1.85
N PRO A 108 -19.58 -1.19 2.75
CA PRO A 108 -18.96 -1.97 3.82
C PRO A 108 -17.93 -3.00 3.33
N GLU A 109 -18.22 -3.67 2.21
CA GLU A 109 -17.39 -4.71 1.63
C GLU A 109 -16.03 -4.16 1.18
N PHE A 110 -16.03 -3.06 0.41
CA PHE A 110 -14.78 -2.44 -0.04
C PHE A 110 -13.98 -1.88 1.13
N ARG A 111 -14.66 -1.23 2.08
CA ARG A 111 -13.98 -0.63 3.24
C ARG A 111 -13.37 -1.68 4.16
N SER A 112 -14.05 -2.81 4.35
CA SER A 112 -13.50 -3.98 5.06
C SER A 112 -12.25 -4.52 4.36
N ALA A 113 -12.30 -4.71 3.03
CA ALA A 113 -11.18 -5.21 2.25
C ALA A 113 -9.97 -4.26 2.27
N LEU A 114 -10.20 -2.94 2.11
CA LEU A 114 -9.18 -1.92 2.17
C LEU A 114 -8.51 -1.89 3.55
N VAL A 115 -9.27 -1.80 4.63
CA VAL A 115 -8.73 -1.78 6.00
C VAL A 115 -7.93 -3.06 6.29
N GLY A 116 -8.43 -4.23 5.85
CA GLY A 116 -7.71 -5.49 5.99
C GLY A 116 -6.34 -5.47 5.32
N TYR A 117 -6.25 -4.94 4.09
CA TYR A 117 -4.98 -4.80 3.39
C TYR A 117 -4.03 -3.83 4.11
N LEU A 118 -4.52 -2.65 4.50
CA LEU A 118 -3.70 -1.65 5.16
C LEU A 118 -3.17 -2.17 6.50
N GLU A 119 -3.99 -2.86 7.28
CA GLU A 119 -3.58 -3.46 8.53
C GLU A 119 -2.51 -4.55 8.32
N TRP A 120 -2.72 -5.46 7.36
CA TRP A 120 -1.76 -6.52 7.04
C TRP A 120 -0.44 -5.95 6.50
N GLY A 121 -0.49 -5.12 5.46
CA GLY A 121 0.69 -4.61 4.76
C GLY A 121 1.54 -3.70 5.62
N THR A 122 0.92 -2.82 6.40
CA THR A 122 1.67 -1.89 7.26
C THR A 122 2.29 -2.59 8.48
N ARG A 123 1.73 -3.71 8.95
CA ARG A 123 2.39 -4.55 9.98
C ARG A 123 3.65 -5.22 9.42
N ILE A 124 3.60 -5.73 8.19
CA ILE A 124 4.77 -6.27 7.49
C ILE A 124 5.83 -5.18 7.32
N ALA A 125 5.44 -3.96 6.95
CA ALA A 125 6.38 -2.84 6.85
C ALA A 125 7.07 -2.53 8.19
N VAL A 126 6.34 -2.54 9.31
CA VAL A 126 6.94 -2.37 10.65
C VAL A 126 7.91 -3.52 10.96
N ILE A 127 7.51 -4.78 10.76
CA ILE A 127 8.37 -5.96 11.01
C ILE A 127 9.68 -5.84 10.22
N ASN A 128 9.59 -5.62 8.91
CA ASN A 128 10.76 -5.55 8.04
C ASN A 128 11.63 -4.33 8.31
N SER A 129 11.05 -3.23 8.81
CA SER A 129 11.84 -2.05 9.18
C SER A 129 12.79 -2.24 10.36
N GLN A 130 12.62 -3.31 11.14
CA GLN A 130 13.51 -3.70 12.23
C GLN A 130 14.67 -4.60 11.77
N LEU A 131 14.61 -5.11 10.54
CA LEU A 131 15.63 -6.00 10.00
C LEU A 131 16.81 -5.21 9.43
N THR A 132 17.96 -5.88 9.36
CA THR A 132 19.18 -5.40 8.69
C THR A 132 19.37 -5.98 7.30
N GLU A 133 18.68 -7.07 6.99
CA GLU A 133 18.74 -7.80 5.72
C GLU A 133 17.33 -8.00 5.17
N ASN A 134 17.21 -8.10 3.84
CA ASN A 134 15.93 -8.35 3.19
C ASN A 134 15.60 -9.85 3.30
N PRO A 135 14.46 -10.24 3.91
CA PRO A 135 14.09 -11.64 4.04
C PRO A 135 13.53 -12.24 2.75
N LEU A 136 13.23 -11.42 1.73
CA LEU A 136 12.67 -11.87 0.46
C LEU A 136 13.75 -12.03 -0.63
N ASN A 137 13.51 -13.00 -1.50
CA ASN A 137 14.25 -13.23 -2.74
C ASN A 137 13.53 -12.56 -3.93
N ASP A 138 14.26 -12.26 -4.99
CA ASP A 138 13.70 -11.62 -6.20
C ASP A 138 12.62 -12.47 -6.90
N THR A 139 12.58 -13.78 -6.63
CA THR A 139 11.58 -14.70 -7.16
C THR A 139 10.30 -14.76 -6.34
N ASP A 140 10.27 -14.14 -5.16
CA ASP A 140 9.07 -14.12 -4.32
C ASP A 140 7.94 -13.35 -5.01
N PRO A 141 6.72 -13.91 -5.04
CA PRO A 141 5.64 -13.32 -5.82
C PRO A 141 5.16 -12.00 -5.21
N MET A 142 4.64 -11.13 -6.07
CA MET A 142 3.82 -10.01 -5.64
C MET A 142 2.65 -10.50 -4.78
N PRO A 143 2.32 -9.81 -3.67
CA PRO A 143 1.13 -10.12 -2.92
C PRO A 143 -0.11 -9.86 -3.79
N LYS A 144 -1.19 -10.58 -3.48
CA LYS A 144 -2.50 -10.41 -4.10
C LYS A 144 -3.54 -10.24 -3.01
N TRP A 145 -4.43 -9.27 -3.19
CA TRP A 145 -5.47 -8.93 -2.22
C TRP A 145 -6.81 -8.70 -2.91
N GLY A 146 -7.86 -9.37 -2.43
CA GLY A 146 -9.24 -9.27 -2.89
C GLY A 146 -10.24 -9.04 -1.75
N TRP A 147 -11.49 -9.42 -1.97
CA TRP A 147 -12.64 -9.12 -1.10
C TRP A 147 -12.68 -9.88 0.24
N GLY A 148 -11.79 -10.84 0.46
CA GLY A 148 -11.69 -11.62 1.70
C GLY A 148 -10.44 -12.50 1.70
N GLU A 149 -9.46 -12.19 2.55
CA GLU A 149 -8.08 -12.68 2.39
C GLU A 149 -7.43 -13.24 3.66
N THR A 150 -8.17 -13.42 4.76
CA THR A 150 -7.60 -14.07 5.95
C THR A 150 -7.29 -15.54 5.66
N LYS A 151 -6.06 -15.83 5.20
CA LYS A 151 -5.57 -17.16 4.80
C LYS A 151 -5.00 -18.00 5.95
N GLY A 152 -5.17 -17.54 7.20
CA GLY A 152 -4.57 -18.11 8.40
C GLY A 152 -3.55 -17.17 9.05
N PRO A 153 -2.91 -17.57 10.16
CA PRO A 153 -1.93 -16.72 10.85
C PRO A 153 -0.69 -16.48 9.99
N TYR A 154 -0.14 -15.26 10.04
CA TYR A 154 1.15 -14.94 9.42
C TYR A 154 2.26 -15.82 10.03
N ARG A 155 3.12 -16.34 9.16
CA ARG A 155 4.34 -17.08 9.53
C ARG A 155 5.53 -16.30 8.96
N PRO A 156 6.40 -15.74 9.81
CA PRO A 156 7.57 -14.98 9.38
C PRO A 156 8.59 -15.85 8.65
#